data_AF-A0A109RMJ9-F1
#
_entry.id   AF-A0A109RMJ9-F1
#
_cell.length_a   1.000
_cell.length_b   1.000
_cell.length_c   1.000
_cell.angle_alpha   90.00
_cell.angle_beta   90.00
_cell.angle_gamma   90.00
#
_symmetry.space_group_name_H-M   'P 1'
#
loop_
_entity.id
_entity.type
_entity.pdbx_description
1 polymer ?
#
loop_
_entity_poly.entity_id
_entity_poly.type
_entity_poly.pdbx_seq_one_letter_code
_entity_poly.pdbx_strand_id
1 'polypeptide(L)'
;MESKTFATTTYLIQSDDTIRTIASKFQTTPQQLIKLNGNKPLIIQTKHQIKVPLPSNSKLHVVTEGECIRDLLIRFKLSPDELISLNQNLFLQPGQLITIER
;
A
#
# COMPACT_ATOMS: atom_id res chain seq x y z
N MET A 1 6.64 -21.46 -10.41
CA MET A 1 6.29 -21.00 -9.05
C MET A 1 7.06 -19.70 -8.82
N GLU A 2 6.50 -18.57 -9.20
CA GLU A 2 7.14 -17.28 -8.91
C GLU A 2 7.01 -17.02 -7.41
N SER A 3 8.13 -17.08 -6.70
CA SER A 3 8.19 -16.67 -5.30
C SER A 3 7.88 -15.18 -5.28
N LYS A 4 6.75 -14.78 -4.70
CA LYS A 4 6.42 -13.36 -4.50
C LYS A 4 7.49 -12.77 -3.58
N THR A 5 8.49 -12.11 -4.16
CA THR A 5 9.54 -11.46 -3.39
C THR A 5 8.97 -10.18 -2.82
N PHE A 6 9.24 -9.91 -1.55
CA PHE A 6 8.80 -8.68 -0.90
C PHE A 6 10.00 -7.74 -0.74
N ALA A 7 9.88 -6.54 -1.27
CA ALA A 7 10.78 -5.43 -1.05
C ALA A 7 10.29 -4.59 0.14
N THR A 8 11.22 -3.91 0.81
CA THR A 8 10.86 -2.95 1.84
C THR A 8 10.64 -1.58 1.20
N THR A 9 9.48 -0.97 1.41
CA THR A 9 9.17 0.38 0.95
C THR A 9 8.72 1.27 2.11
N THR A 10 8.68 2.57 1.86
CA THR A 10 8.21 3.55 2.85
C THR A 10 6.73 3.87 2.60
N TYR A 11 5.93 3.82 3.65
CA TYR A 11 4.51 4.10 3.67
C TYR A 11 4.22 5.32 4.54
N LEU A 12 3.42 6.25 4.03
CA LEU A 12 2.94 7.41 4.78
C LEU A 12 1.60 7.08 5.45
N ILE A 13 1.55 7.15 6.77
CA ILE A 13 0.38 6.84 7.57
C ILE A 13 -0.73 7.88 7.33
N GLN A 14 -1.94 7.38 7.07
CA GLN A 14 -3.15 8.16 6.87
C GLN A 14 -3.98 8.28 8.17
N SER A 15 -4.96 9.19 8.21
CA SER A 15 -5.70 9.55 9.41
C SER A 15 -6.50 8.42 10.05
N ASP A 16 -6.91 7.43 9.26
CA ASP A 16 -7.68 6.26 9.71
C ASP A 16 -6.85 4.97 9.75
N ASP A 17 -5.53 5.08 9.59
CA ASP A 17 -4.67 3.92 9.66
C ASP A 17 -4.44 3.47 11.11
N THR A 18 -4.43 2.15 11.29
CA THR A 18 -4.03 1.45 12.51
C THR A 18 -2.95 0.44 12.15
N ILE A 19 -2.16 -0.02 13.14
CA ILE A 19 -1.16 -1.08 12.87
C ILE A 19 -1.83 -2.30 12.21
N ARG A 20 -3.06 -2.63 12.61
CA ARG A 20 -3.82 -3.76 12.07
C ARG A 20 -4.24 -3.52 10.63
N THR A 21 -4.81 -2.36 10.30
CA THR A 21 -5.27 -2.06 8.92
C THR A 21 -4.09 -1.99 7.96
N ILE A 22 -2.99 -1.36 8.36
CA ILE A 22 -1.75 -1.33 7.58
C ILE A 22 -1.22 -2.75 7.38
N ALA A 23 -1.10 -3.54 8.44
CA ALA A 23 -0.61 -4.91 8.33
C ALA A 23 -1.45 -5.75 7.35
N SER A 24 -2.78 -5.65 7.44
CA SER A 24 -3.69 -6.29 6.49
C SER A 24 -3.51 -5.79 5.05
N LYS A 25 -3.33 -4.49 4.85
CA LYS A 25 -3.10 -3.86 3.53
C LYS A 25 -1.84 -4.41 2.85
N PHE A 26 -0.79 -4.66 3.63
CA PHE A 26 0.50 -5.16 3.15
C PHE A 26 0.69 -6.67 3.29
N GLN A 27 -0.39 -7.42 3.52
CA GLN A 27 -0.37 -8.89 3.67
C GLN A 27 0.67 -9.35 4.71
N THR A 28 0.82 -8.58 5.79
CA THR A 28 1.77 -8.83 6.88
C THR A 28 1.03 -8.86 8.23
N THR A 29 1.78 -9.03 9.32
CA THR A 29 1.22 -8.98 10.68
C THR A 29 1.74 -7.76 11.43
N PRO A 30 0.97 -7.24 12.41
CA PRO A 30 1.44 -6.15 13.27
C PRO A 30 2.83 -6.41 13.87
N GLN A 31 3.08 -7.64 14.30
CA GLN A 31 4.36 -8.05 14.87
C GLN A 31 5.49 -8.04 13.84
N GLN A 32 5.25 -8.52 12.62
CA GLN A 32 6.25 -8.46 11.53
C GLN A 32 6.52 -7.02 11.10
N LEU A 33 5.48 -6.18 11.07
CA LEU A 33 5.62 -4.76 10.77
C LEU A 33 6.47 -4.04 11.83
N ILE A 34 6.23 -4.30 13.12
CA ILE A 34 7.06 -3.77 14.22
C ILE A 34 8.52 -4.24 14.08
N LYS A 35 8.74 -5.54 13.82
CA LYS A 35 10.09 -6.09 13.61
C LYS A 35 10.80 -5.40 12.43
N LEU A 36 10.12 -5.22 11.31
CA LEU A 36 10.64 -4.52 10.12
C LEU A 36 11.07 -3.08 10.41
N ASN A 37 10.43 -2.44 11.39
CA ASN A 37 10.69 -1.07 11.80
C ASN A 37 11.60 -0.95 13.03
N GLY A 38 12.45 -1.95 13.29
CA GLY A 38 13.44 -1.91 14.36
C GLY A 38 12.94 -2.41 15.71
N ASN A 39 11.87 -3.22 15.71
CA ASN A 39 11.34 -3.91 16.89
C ASN A 39 10.92 -2.98 18.05
N LYS A 40 10.47 -1.76 17.72
CA LYS A 40 9.94 -0.77 18.67
C LYS A 40 8.45 -0.53 18.39
N PRO A 41 7.67 -0.11 19.40
CA PRO A 41 6.28 0.30 19.17
C PRO A 41 6.20 1.33 18.05
N LEU A 42 5.39 1.03 17.03
CA LEU A 42 5.18 1.93 15.88
C LEU A 42 4.30 3.09 16.30
N ILE A 43 4.74 4.31 15.98
CA ILE A 43 3.93 5.52 16.14
C ILE A 43 3.00 5.60 14.94
N ILE A 44 1.76 5.16 15.09
CA ILE A 44 0.74 5.29 14.06
C ILE A 44 0.05 6.63 14.21
N GLN A 45 0.65 7.65 13.60
CA GLN A 45 0.13 9.01 13.55
C GLN A 45 0.15 9.50 12.11
N THR A 46 -0.83 10.32 11.74
CA THR A 46 -0.87 10.99 10.44
C THR A 46 0.47 11.60 10.07
N LYS A 47 0.83 11.54 8.79
CA LYS A 47 2.06 12.12 8.23
C LYS A 47 3.37 11.49 8.72
N HIS A 48 3.31 10.47 9.58
CA HIS A 48 4.50 9.67 9.90
C HIS A 48 4.74 8.60 8.85
N GLN A 49 6.01 8.27 8.65
CA GLN A 49 6.43 7.26 7.69
C GLN A 49 6.92 6.01 8.41
N ILE A 50 6.53 4.84 7.89
CA ILE A 50 6.99 3.53 8.37
C ILE A 50 7.42 2.67 7.19
N LYS A 51 8.28 1.69 7.45
CA LYS A 51 8.67 0.66 6.49
C LYS A 51 7.59 -0.42 6.43
N VAL A 52 7.16 -0.77 5.23
CA VAL A 52 6.20 -1.85 4.98
C VAL A 52 6.78 -2.84 3.96
N PRO A 53 6.45 -4.13 4.06
CA PRO A 53 6.75 -5.08 3.02
C PRO A 53 5.78 -4.87 1.85
N LEU A 54 6.30 -4.78 0.63
CA LEU A 54 5.51 -4.68 -0.59
C LEU A 54 6.06 -5.68 -1.60
N PRO A 55 5.21 -6.40 -2.36
CA PRO A 55 5.69 -7.24 -3.45
C PRO A 55 6.60 -6.44 -4.39
N SER A 56 7.71 -7.04 -4.83
CA SER A 56 8.73 -6.37 -5.67
C SER A 56 8.15 -5.90 -7.00
N ASN A 57 7.14 -6.62 -7.51
CA ASN A 57 6.37 -6.28 -8.70
C ASN A 57 5.29 -5.23 -8.42
N SER A 58 5.22 -4.63 -7.24
CA SER A 58 4.23 -3.59 -6.92
C SER A 58 4.90 -2.26 -6.55
N LYS A 59 4.13 -1.19 -6.64
CA LYS A 59 4.51 0.18 -6.28
C LYS A 59 3.37 0.85 -5.54
N LEU A 60 3.71 1.75 -4.61
CA LEU A 60 2.75 2.64 -3.97
C LEU A 60 2.55 3.89 -4.84
N HIS A 61 1.30 4.23 -5.10
CA HIS A 61 0.88 5.42 -5.83
C HIS A 61 -0.08 6.24 -4.96
N VAL A 62 0.12 7.55 -4.91
CA VAL A 62 -0.79 8.49 -4.26
C VAL A 62 -1.73 9.02 -5.33
N VAL A 63 -3.03 8.78 -5.17
CA VAL A 63 -4.05 9.32 -6.07
C VAL A 63 -4.01 10.84 -6.02
N THR A 64 -3.75 11.49 -7.15
CA THR A 64 -3.76 12.95 -7.23
C THR A 64 -5.18 13.49 -7.43
N GLU A 65 -5.42 14.74 -7.06
CA GLU A 65 -6.70 15.40 -7.37
C GLU A 65 -6.95 15.40 -8.89
N GLY A 66 -8.13 14.92 -9.30
CA GLY A 66 -8.51 14.79 -10.71
C GLY A 66 -8.05 13.50 -11.42
N GLU A 67 -7.29 12.61 -10.76
CA GLU A 67 -7.00 11.28 -11.33
C GLU A 67 -8.25 10.40 -11.31
N CYS A 68 -8.61 9.84 -12.47
CA CYS A 68 -9.68 8.86 -12.57
C CYS A 68 -9.13 7.44 -12.63
N ILE A 69 -9.93 6.47 -12.18
CA ILE A 69 -9.55 5.06 -12.20
C ILE A 69 -9.20 4.57 -13.61
N ARG A 70 -9.93 5.04 -14.62
CA ARG A 70 -9.69 4.69 -16.03
C ARG A 70 -8.31 5.11 -16.50
N ASP A 71 -7.89 6.33 -16.16
CA ASP A 71 -6.57 6.86 -16.53
C ASP A 71 -5.47 6.09 -15.82
N LEU A 72 -5.70 5.74 -14.55
CA LEU A 72 -4.79 4.93 -13.75
C LEU A 72 -4.59 3.53 -14.37
N LEU A 73 -5.69 2.85 -14.71
CA LEU A 73 -5.66 1.53 -15.35
C LEU A 73 -4.92 1.57 -16.69
N ILE A 74 -5.15 2.58 -17.51
CA ILE A 74 -4.45 2.74 -18.81
C ILE A 74 -2.97 3.04 -18.59
N ARG A 75 -2.64 3.97 -17.68
CA ARG A 75 -1.26 4.40 -17.40
C ARG A 75 -0.39 3.27 -16.87
N PHE A 76 -0.92 2.47 -15.96
CA PHE A 76 -0.19 1.34 -15.35
C PHE A 76 -0.47 0.01 -16.03
N LYS A 77 -1.23 0.00 -17.12
CA LYS A 77 -1.62 -1.21 -17.87
C LYS A 77 -2.27 -2.29 -16.98
N LEU A 78 -3.07 -1.85 -16.02
CA LEU A 78 -3.79 -2.70 -15.07
C LEU A 78 -5.20 -2.99 -15.57
N SER A 79 -5.72 -4.15 -15.18
CA SER A 79 -7.15 -4.47 -15.22
C SER A 79 -7.86 -4.06 -13.93
N PRO A 80 -9.19 -3.83 -13.95
CA PRO A 80 -9.97 -3.59 -12.74
C PRO A 80 -9.80 -4.70 -11.70
N ASP A 81 -9.75 -5.96 -12.14
CA ASP A 81 -9.59 -7.13 -11.27
C ASP A 81 -8.24 -7.16 -10.56
N GLU A 82 -7.15 -6.80 -11.25
CA GLU A 82 -5.82 -6.67 -10.65
C GLU A 82 -5.80 -5.55 -9.60
N LEU A 83 -6.38 -4.40 -9.93
CA LEU A 83 -6.42 -3.25 -9.01
C LEU A 83 -7.22 -3.58 -7.75
N ILE A 84 -8.37 -4.26 -7.88
CA ILE A 84 -9.16 -4.77 -6.74
C ILE A 84 -8.36 -5.79 -5.95
N SER A 85 -7.68 -6.72 -6.61
CA SER A 85 -6.90 -7.75 -5.93
C SER A 85 -5.77 -7.15 -5.08
N LEU A 86 -5.23 -6.01 -5.49
CA LEU A 86 -4.19 -5.28 -4.76
C LEU A 86 -4.73 -4.36 -3.65
N ASN A 87 -5.88 -3.71 -3.85
CA ASN A 87 -6.39 -2.63 -2.98
C ASN A 87 -7.66 -2.97 -2.21
N GLN A 88 -8.28 -4.12 -2.49
CA GLN A 88 -9.53 -4.60 -1.91
C GLN A 88 -10.76 -3.72 -2.21
N ASN A 89 -10.62 -2.60 -2.92
CA ASN A 89 -11.72 -1.76 -3.39
C ASN A 89 -11.31 -0.94 -4.64
N LEU A 90 -12.31 -0.37 -5.33
CA LEU A 90 -12.14 0.54 -6.48
C LEU A 90 -12.39 2.02 -6.11
N PHE A 91 -12.64 2.34 -4.84
CA PHE A 91 -12.92 3.72 -4.46
C PHE A 91 -11.61 4.48 -4.39
N LEU A 92 -11.45 5.47 -5.27
CA LEU A 92 -10.30 6.38 -5.28
C LEU A 92 -10.72 7.72 -4.70
N GLN A 93 -10.04 8.12 -3.63
CA GLN A 93 -10.13 9.47 -3.07
C GLN A 93 -8.83 10.23 -3.34
N PRO A 94 -8.88 11.53 -3.64
CA PRO A 94 -7.67 12.36 -3.71
C PRO A 94 -6.84 12.23 -2.42
N GLY A 95 -5.54 11.99 -2.55
CA GLY A 95 -4.62 11.74 -1.44
C GLY A 95 -4.62 10.30 -0.93
N GLN A 96 -5.44 9.40 -1.48
CA GLN A 96 -5.44 7.98 -1.11
C GLN A 96 -4.18 7.28 -1.61
N LEU A 97 -3.56 6.47 -0.75
CA LEU A 97 -2.46 5.62 -1.15
C LEU A 97 -2.96 4.25 -1.60
N ILE A 98 -2.67 3.91 -2.85
CA ILE A 98 -3.02 2.64 -3.47
C ILE A 98 -1.76 1.87 -3.89
N THR A 99 -1.87 0.56 -3.93
CA THR A 99 -0.87 -0.37 -4.46
C THR A 99 -1.20 -0.65 -5.93
N ILE A 100 -0.24 -0.44 -6.81
CA ILE A 100 -0.31 -0.74 -8.24
C ILE A 100 0.76 -1.76 -8.60
N GLU A 101 0.55 -2.54 -9.68
CA GLU A 101 1.61 -3.38 -10.23
C GLU A 101 2.61 -2.54 -11.05
N ARG A 102 3.86 -3.00 -11.14
CA ARG A 102 4.95 -2.38 -11.90
C ARG A 102 5.08 -2.95 -13.30
#